data_AF-A0A0V8DNE6-F1
#
_entry.id   AF-A0A0V8DNE6-F1
#
_cell.length_a   1.000
_cell.length_b   1.000
_cell.length_c   1.000
_cell.angle_alpha   90.00
_cell.angle_beta   90.00
_cell.angle_gamma   90.00
#
_symmetry.space_group_name_H-M   'P 1'
#
loop_
_entity.id
_entity.type
_entity.pdbx_description
1 polymer ?
#
loop_
_entity_poly.entity_id
_entity_poly.type
_entity_poly.pdbx_seq_one_letter_code
_entity_poly.pdbx_strand_id
1 'polypeptide(L)'
;MKKFKIGSLIELLLGLVLFTGLIVNADEFTNVGSLYDKAVNENIIDPNLYPKANWEKDEISTMRPSYEEYKNYDSSITYESWLKLNNYGVMADTKEPVLQLKTPAESNIRLRTA
;
A
#
# COMPACT_ATOMS: atom_id res chain seq x y z
N MET A 1 -52.37 -30.79 -22.26
CA MET A 1 -51.36 -30.61 -21.20
C MET A 1 -49.97 -30.55 -21.83
N LYS A 2 -49.33 -29.37 -21.83
CA LYS A 2 -47.97 -29.19 -22.39
C LYS A 2 -46.96 -29.76 -21.40
N LYS A 3 -46.18 -30.75 -21.85
CA LYS A 3 -45.12 -31.39 -21.05
C LYS A 3 -43.95 -30.41 -20.91
N PHE A 4 -43.83 -29.77 -19.75
CA PHE A 4 -42.63 -29.00 -19.43
C PHE A 4 -41.44 -29.95 -19.32
N LYS A 5 -40.44 -29.75 -20.18
CA LYS A 5 -39.23 -30.56 -20.21
C LYS A 5 -38.34 -30.17 -19.02
N ILE A 6 -38.21 -31.09 -18.06
CA ILE A 6 -37.36 -30.99 -16.85
C ILE A 6 -35.87 -30.75 -17.15
N GLY A 7 -35.42 -30.97 -18.40
CA GLY A 7 -34.05 -30.68 -18.81
C GLY A 7 -33.67 -29.19 -18.81
N SER A 8 -34.63 -28.27 -18.77
CA SER A 8 -34.35 -26.82 -18.85
C SER A 8 -33.97 -26.18 -17.51
N LEU A 9 -34.23 -26.84 -16.37
CA LEU A 9 -34.03 -26.22 -15.05
C LEU A 9 -32.58 -26.38 -14.54
N ILE A 10 -31.87 -27.42 -14.98
CA ILE A 10 -30.50 -27.74 -14.52
C ILE A 10 -29.48 -26.80 -15.17
N GLU A 11 -29.68 -26.39 -16.43
CA GLU A 11 -28.82 -25.38 -17.08
C GLU A 11 -28.92 -24.00 -16.42
N LEU A 12 -30.10 -23.63 -15.91
CA LEU A 12 -30.30 -22.34 -15.24
C LEU A 12 -29.56 -22.27 -13.90
N LEU A 13 -29.44 -23.39 -13.18
CA LEU A 13 -28.76 -23.45 -11.88
C LEU A 13 -27.23 -23.49 -12.01
N LEU A 14 -26.69 -24.13 -13.05
CA LEU A 14 -25.24 -24.12 -13.32
C LEU A 14 -24.74 -22.76 -13.83
N GLY A 15 -25.58 -21.99 -14.52
CA GLY A 15 -25.24 -20.62 -14.95
C GLY A 15 -25.13 -19.61 -13.81
N LEU A 16 -25.84 -19.82 -12.69
CA LEU A 16 -25.85 -18.87 -11.57
C LEU A 16 -24.60 -18.95 -10.68
N VAL A 17 -23.92 -20.10 -10.65
CA VAL A 17 -22.73 -20.31 -9.80
C VAL A 17 -21.47 -19.64 -10.39
N LEU A 18 -21.46 -19.30 -11.69
CA LEU A 18 -20.31 -18.65 -12.33
C LEU A 18 -20.34 -17.11 -12.24
N PHE A 19 -21.44 -16.51 -11.80
CA PHE A 19 -21.57 -15.05 -11.68
C PHE A 19 -21.19 -14.49 -10.31
N THR A 20 -21.03 -15.34 -9.30
CA THR A 20 -20.32 -14.95 -8.07
C THR A 20 -18.84 -15.15 -8.30
N GLY A 21 -18.26 -14.37 -9.21
CA GLY A 21 -16.83 -14.11 -9.17
C GLY A 21 -16.55 -13.55 -7.79
N LEU A 22 -16.06 -14.39 -6.88
CA LEU A 22 -15.39 -13.92 -5.68
C LEU A 22 -14.26 -13.06 -6.22
N ILE A 23 -14.42 -11.73 -6.15
CA ILE A 23 -13.28 -10.83 -6.25
C ILE A 23 -12.46 -11.16 -5.01
N VAL A 24 -11.58 -12.15 -5.16
CA VAL A 24 -10.43 -12.28 -4.30
C VAL A 24 -9.63 -11.03 -4.61
N ASN A 25 -9.86 -9.98 -3.82
CA ASN A 25 -8.94 -8.85 -3.80
C ASN A 25 -7.60 -9.47 -3.39
N ALA A 26 -6.69 -9.63 -4.36
CA ALA A 26 -5.32 -9.92 -4.03
C ALA A 26 -4.90 -8.87 -2.99
N ASP A 27 -4.34 -9.33 -1.87
CA ASP A 27 -3.92 -8.43 -0.81
C ASP A 27 -3.00 -7.36 -1.42
N GLU A 28 -3.42 -6.10 -1.34
CA GLU A 28 -2.77 -4.97 -2.02
C GLU A 28 -1.37 -4.69 -1.44
N PHE A 29 -1.07 -5.29 -0.29
CA PHE A 29 0.22 -5.25 0.38
C PHE A 29 1.07 -6.49 0.11
N THR A 30 0.67 -7.33 -0.86
CA THR A 30 1.57 -8.37 -1.36
C THR A 30 2.81 -7.72 -1.95
N ASN A 31 3.99 -8.23 -1.55
CA ASN A 31 5.28 -7.83 -2.11
C ASN A 31 5.81 -6.43 -1.70
N VAL A 32 5.42 -5.91 -0.53
CA VAL A 32 5.96 -4.66 0.06
C VAL A 32 7.49 -4.61 0.05
N GLY A 33 8.17 -5.72 0.35
CA GLY A 33 9.63 -5.79 0.31
C GLY A 33 10.24 -5.49 -1.06
N SER A 34 9.53 -5.82 -2.16
CA SER A 34 9.96 -5.49 -3.53
C SER A 34 9.76 -4.02 -3.88
N LEU A 35 8.82 -3.32 -3.23
CA LEU A 35 8.58 -1.89 -3.42
C LEU A 35 9.75 -1.07 -2.88
N TYR A 36 10.33 -1.47 -1.74
CA TYR A 36 11.56 -0.88 -1.22
C TYR A 36 12.73 -1.11 -2.18
N ASP A 37 12.95 -2.35 -2.62
CA ASP A 37 14.07 -2.68 -3.51
C ASP A 37 13.97 -1.90 -4.84
N LYS A 38 12.74 -1.71 -5.34
CA LYS A 38 12.46 -0.85 -6.49
C LYS A 38 12.83 0.61 -6.23
N ALA A 39 12.42 1.19 -5.11
CA ALA A 39 12.73 2.57 -4.75
C ALA A 39 14.24 2.83 -4.57
N VAL A 40 14.99 1.83 -4.08
CA VAL A 40 16.47 1.88 -4.04
C VAL A 40 17.05 1.86 -5.45
N ASN A 41 16.57 0.96 -6.31
CA ASN A 41 17.04 0.85 -7.70
C ASN A 41 16.73 2.12 -8.53
N GLU A 42 15.61 2.78 -8.23
CA GLU A 42 15.22 4.07 -8.83
C GLU A 42 15.93 5.27 -8.19
N ASN A 43 16.87 5.03 -7.25
CA ASN A 43 17.65 6.05 -6.54
C ASN A 43 16.79 7.04 -5.72
N ILE A 44 15.57 6.64 -5.35
CA ILE A 44 14.67 7.42 -4.50
C ILE A 44 15.09 7.26 -3.03
N ILE A 45 15.25 6.01 -2.59
CA ILE A 45 15.73 5.70 -1.24
C ILE A 45 17.25 5.49 -1.28
N ASP A 46 17.96 6.14 -0.37
CA ASP A 46 19.32 5.74 0.00
C ASP A 46 19.25 4.73 1.16
N PRO A 47 19.64 3.46 0.95
CA PRO A 47 19.55 2.42 1.98
C PRO A 47 20.46 2.68 3.19
N ASN A 48 21.44 3.57 3.09
CA ASN A 48 22.26 3.98 4.23
C ASN A 48 21.55 4.99 5.13
N LEU A 49 20.66 5.81 4.56
CA LEU A 49 19.88 6.82 5.29
C LEU A 49 18.54 6.27 5.78
N TYR A 50 17.92 5.40 4.99
CA TYR A 50 16.66 4.76 5.34
C TYR A 50 16.73 3.24 5.14
N PRO A 51 17.31 2.50 6.11
CA PRO A 51 17.45 1.05 5.99
C PRO A 51 16.10 0.35 5.85
N LYS A 52 16.08 -0.75 5.06
CA LYS A 52 14.87 -1.52 4.75
C LYS A 52 14.01 -1.85 5.97
N ALA A 53 14.62 -2.32 7.05
CA ALA A 53 13.89 -2.67 8.28
C ALA A 53 13.18 -1.47 8.93
N ASN A 54 13.77 -0.27 8.84
CA ASN A 54 13.14 0.95 9.34
C ASN A 54 12.00 1.37 8.42
N TRP A 55 12.21 1.32 7.10
CA TRP A 55 11.17 1.60 6.13
C TRP A 55 9.98 0.66 6.27
N GLU A 56 10.19 -0.66 6.42
CA GLU A 56 9.12 -1.64 6.63
C GLU A 56 8.35 -1.39 7.93
N LYS A 57 9.04 -0.95 9.00
CA LYS A 57 8.39 -0.58 10.25
C LYS A 57 7.48 0.64 10.07
N ASP A 58 7.96 1.67 9.38
CA ASP A 58 7.21 2.89 9.12
C ASP A 58 6.08 2.67 8.12
N GLU A 59 6.30 1.77 7.16
CA GLU A 59 5.30 1.29 6.21
C GLU A 59 4.10 0.68 6.94
N ILE A 60 4.34 -0.27 7.84
CA ILE A 60 3.28 -0.94 8.60
C ILE A 60 2.59 0.03 9.56
N SER A 61 3.36 0.88 10.24
CA SER A 61 2.84 1.69 11.35
C SER A 61 2.19 3.00 10.91
N THR A 62 2.61 3.57 9.77
CA THR A 62 2.22 4.93 9.37
C THR A 62 1.79 5.02 7.91
N MET A 63 2.60 4.53 6.95
CA MET A 63 2.30 4.73 5.53
C MET A 63 1.06 3.94 5.09
N ARG A 64 0.97 2.67 5.49
CA ARG A 64 -0.16 1.80 5.16
C ARG A 64 -1.49 2.30 5.74
N PRO A 65 -1.58 2.65 7.04
CA PRO A 65 -2.78 3.30 7.57
C PRO A 65 -3.14 4.60 6.83
N SER A 66 -2.15 5.41 6.46
CA SER A 66 -2.39 6.65 5.70
C SER A 66 -2.93 6.38 4.31
N TYR A 67 -2.46 5.33 3.64
CA TYR A 67 -2.99 4.87 2.37
C TYR A 67 -4.43 4.37 2.48
N GLU A 68 -4.71 3.51 3.48
CA GLU A 68 -6.06 3.00 3.73
C GLU A 68 -7.06 4.14 3.98
N GLU A 69 -6.62 5.20 4.68
CA GLU A 69 -7.44 6.40 4.83
C GLU A 69 -7.61 7.14 3.49
N TYR A 70 -6.52 7.37 2.76
CA TYR A 70 -6.52 8.07 1.46
C TYR A 70 -7.41 7.38 0.42
N LYS A 71 -7.42 6.05 0.40
CA LYS A 71 -8.20 5.23 -0.53
C LYS A 71 -9.71 5.47 -0.42
N ASN A 72 -10.19 5.95 0.73
CA ASN A 72 -11.59 6.34 0.89
C ASN A 72 -11.95 7.61 0.10
N TYR A 73 -10.95 8.46 -0.22
CA TYR A 73 -11.12 9.66 -1.04
C TYR A 73 -10.92 9.36 -2.52
N ASP A 74 -9.93 8.53 -2.85
CA ASP A 74 -9.65 8.06 -4.21
C ASP A 74 -9.46 6.55 -4.21
N SER A 75 -10.52 5.82 -4.54
CA SER A 75 -10.49 4.36 -4.57
C SER A 75 -9.83 3.78 -5.83
N SER A 76 -9.45 4.63 -6.79
CA SER A 76 -8.82 4.21 -8.05
C SER A 76 -7.30 4.11 -7.96
N ILE A 77 -6.69 4.77 -6.96
CA ILE A 77 -5.25 4.72 -6.76
C ILE A 77 -4.82 3.35 -6.23
N THR A 78 -3.65 2.89 -6.67
CA THR A 78 -3.01 1.69 -6.11
C THR A 78 -2.01 2.07 -5.03
N TYR A 79 -1.72 1.16 -4.09
CA TYR A 79 -0.76 1.42 -3.03
C TYR A 79 0.63 1.81 -3.56
N GLU A 80 1.15 1.12 -4.58
CA GLU A 80 2.43 1.49 -5.21
C GLU A 80 2.39 2.91 -5.80
N SER A 81 1.30 3.29 -6.46
CA SER A 81 1.17 4.63 -7.04
C SER A 81 1.12 5.69 -5.96
N TRP A 82 0.41 5.42 -4.86
CA TRP A 82 0.36 6.29 -3.70
C TRP A 82 1.74 6.46 -3.04
N LEU A 83 2.50 5.36 -2.88
CA LEU A 83 3.87 5.42 -2.37
C LEU A 83 4.77 6.29 -3.26
N LYS A 84 4.65 6.18 -4.58
CA LYS A 84 5.40 7.05 -5.52
C LYS A 84 5.05 8.52 -5.36
N LEU A 85 3.77 8.87 -5.22
CA LEU A 85 3.33 10.24 -5.00
C LEU A 85 3.88 10.81 -3.68
N ASN A 86 4.04 9.95 -2.67
CA ASN A 86 4.60 10.30 -1.36
C ASN A 86 6.10 10.01 -1.26
N ASN A 87 6.77 9.84 -2.41
CA ASN A 87 8.21 9.63 -2.53
C ASN A 87 8.74 8.52 -1.60
N TYR A 88 7.98 7.43 -1.45
CA TYR A 88 8.25 6.30 -0.58
C TYR A 88 8.55 6.68 0.90
N GLY A 89 8.06 7.83 1.34
CA GLY A 89 8.28 8.32 2.71
C GLY A 89 9.65 8.96 2.94
N VAL A 90 10.36 9.37 1.89
CA VAL A 90 11.61 10.16 2.00
C VAL A 90 11.47 11.56 1.42
N MET A 91 12.27 12.49 1.95
CA MET A 91 12.44 13.83 1.38
C MET A 91 13.12 13.72 0.01
N ALA A 92 12.60 14.41 -1.01
CA ALA A 92 13.09 14.26 -2.39
C ALA A 92 14.52 14.78 -2.60
N ASP A 93 14.93 15.77 -1.82
CA ASP A 93 16.24 16.43 -1.89
C ASP A 93 17.30 15.72 -1.04
N THR A 94 16.99 15.39 0.22
CA THR A 94 17.95 14.79 1.16
C THR A 94 17.91 13.27 1.21
N LYS A 95 16.83 12.65 0.71
CA LYS A 95 16.52 11.22 0.85
C LYS A 95 16.40 10.74 2.29
N GLU A 96 16.32 11.66 3.25
CA GLU A 96 16.08 11.31 4.64
C GLU A 96 14.62 10.85 4.82
N PRO A 97 14.35 9.94 5.77
CA PRO A 97 12.99 9.58 6.13
C PRO A 97 12.18 10.84 6.51
N VAL A 98 10.94 10.94 6.05
CA VAL A 98 10.00 11.98 6.50
C VAL A 98 9.55 11.69 7.94
N LEU A 99 9.42 10.40 8.26
CA LEU A 99 8.99 9.89 9.56
C LEU A 99 10.18 9.77 10.52
N GLN A 100 10.93 10.85 10.70
CA GLN A 100 11.99 10.89 11.71
C GLN A 100 11.39 10.91 13.12
N LEU A 101 11.66 9.86 13.89
CA LEU A 101 11.43 9.88 15.33
C LEU A 101 12.37 10.91 15.94
N LYS A 102 11.83 12.08 16.32
CA LYS A 102 12.58 13.06 17.11
C LYS A 102 13.04 12.40 18.40
N THR A 103 14.34 12.22 18.56
CA THR A 103 14.88 11.88 19.87
C THR A 103 14.71 13.11 20.78
N PRO A 104 14.32 12.95 22.06
CA PRO A 104 14.15 14.07 22.98
C PRO A 104 15.41 14.96 23.09
N ALA A 105 16.60 14.38 22.89
CA ALA A 105 17.88 15.09 22.92
C ALA A 105 18.01 16.16 21.82
N GLU A 106 17.56 15.88 20.59
CA GLU A 106 17.68 16.80 19.45
C GLU A 106 16.70 17.97 19.53
N SER A 107 15.55 17.77 20.20
CA SER A 107 14.58 18.84 20.44
C SER A 107 15.16 19.96 21.33
N ASN A 108 16.03 19.59 22.27
CA ASN A 108 16.59 20.52 23.26
C ASN A 108 17.75 21.36 22.73
N ILE A 109 18.45 20.91 21.68
CA ILE A 109 19.58 21.66 21.10
C ILE A 109 19.05 22.81 20.22
N ARG A 110 17.99 22.58 19.44
CA ARG A 110 17.43 23.62 18.56
C ARG A 110 16.70 24.74 19.30
N LEU A 111 16.10 24.46 20.46
CA LEU A 111 15.44 25.48 21.30
C LEU A 111 16.43 26.37 22.08
N ARG A 112 17.67 25.92 22.27
CA ARG A 112 18.70 26.68 23.00
C ARG A 112 19.56 27.56 22.10
N THR A 113 19.43 27.41 20.78
CA THR A 113 20.23 28.12 19.78
C THR A 113 19.39 29.15 19.00
N ALA A 114 18.15 29.42 19.43
CA ALA A 114 17.25 30.42 18.87
C ALA A 114 17.18 31.65 19.77
#